data_AF-A0A7V9KME7-F1
#
_entry.id   AF-A0A7V9KME7-F1
#
_cell.length_a   1.000
_cell.length_b   1.000
_cell.length_c   1.000
_cell.angle_alpha   90.00
_cell.angle_beta   90.00
_cell.angle_gamma   90.00
#
_symmetry.space_group_name_H-M   'P 1'
#
loop_
_entity.id
_entity.type
_entity.pdbx_description
1 polymer ?
#
loop_
_entity_poly.entity_id
_entity_poly.type
_entity_poly.pdbx_seq_one_letter_code
_entity_poly.pdbx_strand_id
1 'polypeptide(L)'
;GNPFPFTEREQEYYKERNLTHPKRCKPCRDARRANFGGSRGPGGERQRFDISCDQCGKADTVPFKPSSGRPVLCGECFSASRASQQGT
;
A
#
# COMPACT_ATOMS: atom_id res chain seq x y z
N GLY A 1 -13.32 -6.53 -20.16
CA GLY A 1 -13.99 -6.01 -18.95
C GLY A 1 -15.46 -5.89 -19.25
N ASN A 2 -16.33 -6.24 -18.31
CA ASN A 2 -17.77 -6.17 -18.53
C ASN A 2 -18.24 -4.70 -18.46
N PRO A 3 -19.11 -4.25 -19.39
CA PRO A 3 -19.76 -2.96 -19.25
C PRO A 3 -20.59 -2.98 -17.97
N PHE A 4 -20.45 -1.94 -17.15
CA PHE A 4 -21.32 -1.75 -15.99
C PHE A 4 -22.00 -0.39 -16.15
N PRO A 5 -23.32 -0.29 -15.98
CA PRO A 5 -24.01 0.99 -16.06
C PRO A 5 -23.65 1.82 -14.82
N PHE A 6 -23.24 3.07 -15.02
CA PHE A 6 -23.14 4.07 -13.96
C PHE A 6 -24.40 4.93 -13.99
N THR A 7 -25.42 4.46 -13.29
CA THR A 7 -26.78 5.01 -13.33
C THR A 7 -26.83 6.42 -12.72
N GLU A 8 -27.86 7.21 -13.07
CA GLU A 8 -28.07 8.56 -12.53
C GLU A 8 -28.11 8.57 -10.99
N ARG A 9 -28.78 7.58 -10.39
CA ARG A 9 -28.80 7.37 -8.93
C ARG A 9 -27.39 7.16 -8.34
N GLU A 10 -26.49 6.48 -9.05
CA GLU A 10 -25.10 6.34 -8.62
C GLU A 10 -24.30 7.64 -8.81
N GLN A 11 -24.60 8.42 -9.86
CA GLN A 11 -23.97 9.73 -10.08
C GLN A 11 -24.25 10.69 -8.93
N GLU A 12 -25.50 10.78 -8.50
CA GLU A 12 -25.93 11.63 -7.37
C GLU A 12 -25.22 11.24 -6.07
N TYR A 13 -25.22 9.95 -5.72
CA TYR A 13 -24.55 9.43 -4.52
C TYR A 13 -23.05 9.74 -4.50
N TYR A 14 -22.37 9.60 -5.65
CA TYR A 14 -20.94 9.90 -5.75
C TYR A 14 -20.67 11.41 -5.64
N LYS A 15 -21.54 12.25 -6.21
CA LYS A 15 -21.43 13.71 -6.13
C LYS A 15 -21.63 14.22 -4.70
N GLU A 16 -22.67 13.77 -4.02
CA GLU A 16 -22.97 14.16 -2.63
C GLU A 16 -21.84 13.78 -1.66
N ARG A 17 -21.19 12.64 -1.89
CA ARG A 17 -20.08 12.15 -1.06
C ARG A 17 -18.70 12.62 -1.50
N ASN A 18 -18.63 13.51 -2.51
CA ASN A 18 -17.38 13.98 -3.11
C ASN A 18 -16.44 12.82 -3.51
N LEU A 19 -17.01 11.75 -4.09
CA LEU A 19 -16.32 10.55 -4.54
C LEU A 19 -16.05 10.58 -6.04
N THR A 20 -14.93 9.98 -6.46
CA THR A 20 -14.57 9.88 -7.88
C THR A 20 -15.31 8.74 -8.59
N HIS A 21 -15.60 8.93 -9.89
CA HIS A 21 -16.30 7.95 -10.70
C HIS A 21 -15.62 6.56 -10.65
N PRO A 22 -16.39 5.46 -10.48
CA PRO A 22 -15.81 4.14 -10.32
C PRO A 22 -15.13 3.65 -11.60
N LYS A 23 -13.83 3.33 -11.54
CA LYS A 23 -13.09 2.76 -12.69
C LYS A 23 -13.39 1.28 -12.98
N ARG A 24 -14.17 0.61 -12.11
CA ARG A 24 -14.43 -0.84 -12.15
C ARG A 24 -15.82 -1.17 -11.67
N CYS A 25 -16.38 -2.25 -12.20
CA CYS A 25 -17.69 -2.80 -11.82
C CYS A 25 -17.75 -3.18 -10.33
N LYS A 26 -18.95 -3.20 -9.71
CA LYS A 26 -19.10 -3.58 -8.29
C LYS A 26 -18.48 -4.95 -7.98
N PRO A 27 -18.77 -6.05 -8.73
CA PRO A 27 -18.08 -7.33 -8.53
C PRO A 27 -16.55 -7.23 -8.63
N CYS A 28 -16.04 -6.43 -9.57
CA CYS A 28 -14.61 -6.20 -9.77
C CYS A 28 -13.97 -5.45 -8.58
N ARG A 29 -14.70 -4.49 -7.99
CA ARG A 29 -14.28 -3.75 -6.79
C ARG A 29 -14.34 -4.63 -5.56
N ASP A 30 -15.40 -5.41 -5.41
CA ASP A 30 -15.58 -6.37 -4.31
C ASP A 30 -14.52 -7.46 -4.36
N ALA A 31 -14.24 -8.04 -5.53
CA ALA A 31 -13.15 -8.98 -5.73
C ALA A 31 -11.80 -8.34 -5.40
N ARG A 32 -11.53 -7.11 -5.85
CA ARG A 32 -10.29 -6.42 -5.46
C ARG A 32 -10.22 -6.15 -3.96
N ARG A 33 -11.32 -5.76 -3.31
CA ARG A 33 -11.36 -5.58 -1.85
C ARG A 33 -11.19 -6.91 -1.12
N ALA A 34 -11.72 -8.01 -1.63
CA ALA A 34 -11.46 -9.34 -1.08
C ALA A 34 -9.99 -9.75 -1.23
N ASN A 35 -9.37 -9.41 -2.38
CA ASN A 35 -7.97 -9.73 -2.65
C ASN A 35 -6.97 -8.77 -1.99
N PHE A 36 -7.35 -7.52 -1.70
CA PHE A 36 -6.43 -6.46 -1.24
C PHE A 36 -6.87 -5.71 0.04
N GLY A 37 -8.13 -5.79 0.44
CA GLY A 37 -8.77 -4.84 1.37
C GLY A 37 -9.55 -5.45 2.53
N GLY A 38 -9.46 -6.76 2.77
CA GLY A 38 -9.79 -7.37 4.06
C GLY A 38 -8.48 -7.63 4.79
N SER A 39 -8.23 -6.91 5.88
CA SER A 39 -7.15 -7.06 6.86
C SER A 39 -6.27 -8.30 6.68
N ARG A 40 -4.93 -8.13 6.64
CA ARG A 40 -3.99 -9.18 7.11
C ARG A 40 -4.49 -10.60 6.77
N GLY A 41 -4.67 -10.91 5.48
CA GLY A 41 -5.17 -12.23 5.10
C GLY A 41 -4.32 -13.34 5.75
N PRO A 42 -4.94 -14.42 6.28
CA PRO A 42 -4.22 -15.53 6.89
C PRO A 42 -3.56 -16.35 5.77
N GLY A 43 -2.38 -15.94 5.30
CA GLY A 43 -1.74 -16.66 4.18
C GLY A 43 -0.58 -15.96 3.47
N GLY A 44 -0.04 -14.90 4.05
CA GLY A 44 1.26 -14.39 3.63
C GLY A 44 1.98 -13.91 4.85
N GLU A 45 2.62 -14.83 5.58
CA GLU A 45 3.70 -14.44 6.48
C GLU A 45 4.63 -13.57 5.64
N ARG A 46 4.57 -12.25 5.83
CA ARG A 46 5.44 -11.33 5.11
C ARG A 46 6.83 -11.71 5.53
N GLN A 47 7.57 -12.36 4.63
CA GLN A 47 8.90 -12.83 4.94
C GLN A 47 9.72 -11.63 5.44
N ARG A 48 10.12 -11.73 6.70
CA ARG A 48 11.00 -10.77 7.34
C ARG A 48 12.42 -11.16 6.96
N PHE A 49 13.22 -10.19 6.56
CA PHE A 49 14.64 -10.38 6.31
C PHE A 49 15.39 -9.60 7.37
N ASP A 50 16.30 -10.29 8.05
CA ASP A 50 17.23 -9.66 8.98
C ASP A 50 18.21 -8.78 8.20
N ILE A 51 18.45 -7.59 8.74
CA ILE A 51 19.31 -6.58 8.16
C ILE A 51 20.18 -5.95 9.24
N SER A 52 21.34 -5.46 8.83
CA SER A 52 22.09 -4.47 9.60
C SER A 52 21.84 -3.11 8.98
N CYS A 53 21.42 -2.13 9.79
CA CYS A 53 21.14 -0.78 9.30
C CYS A 53 22.43 -0.09 8.83
N ASP A 54 22.47 0.41 7.60
CA ASP A 54 23.64 1.11 7.04
C ASP A 54 23.90 2.48 7.69
N GLN A 55 22.93 3.05 8.40
CA GLN A 55 23.08 4.34 9.10
C GLN A 55 23.55 4.20 10.55
N CYS A 56 23.00 3.24 11.30
CA CYS A 56 23.23 3.13 12.75
C CYS A 56 23.81 1.79 13.20
N GLY A 57 23.97 0.82 12.31
CA GLY A 57 24.55 -0.50 12.59
C GLY A 57 23.67 -1.45 13.41
N LYS A 58 22.46 -1.04 13.81
CA LYS A 58 21.54 -1.90 14.58
C LYS A 58 20.97 -3.01 13.70
N ALA A 59 20.77 -4.19 14.29
CA ALA A 59 19.99 -5.26 13.70
C ALA A 59 18.50 -4.86 13.67
N ASP A 60 17.85 -5.04 12.53
CA ASP A 60 16.42 -4.83 12.35
C ASP A 60 15.89 -5.84 11.32
N THR A 61 14.59 -5.81 11.06
CA THR A 61 13.95 -6.65 10.05
C THR A 61 13.17 -5.81 9.04
N VAL A 62 13.18 -6.22 7.77
CA VAL A 62 12.45 -5.54 6.68
C VAL A 62 11.52 -6.49 5.94
N PRO A 63 10.42 -6.01 5.35
CA PRO A 63 9.44 -6.85 4.63
C PRO A 63 9.84 -7.13 3.17
N PHE A 64 11.09 -6.87 2.79
CA PHE A 64 11.61 -7.04 1.44
C PHE A 64 13.01 -7.63 1.48
N LYS A 65 13.39 -8.41 0.45
CA LYS A 65 14.75 -8.95 0.35
C LYS A 65 15.74 -7.82 0.06
N PRO A 66 16.80 -7.62 0.88
CA PRO A 66 17.85 -6.66 0.60
C PRO A 66 18.44 -6.86 -0.80
N SER A 67 18.65 -5.78 -1.54
CA SER A 67 19.24 -5.81 -2.88
C SER A 67 20.62 -5.15 -2.85
N SER A 68 21.59 -5.75 -3.53
CA SER A 68 22.93 -5.17 -3.68
C SER A 68 22.84 -3.82 -4.39
N GLY A 69 23.42 -2.77 -3.81
CA GLY A 69 23.49 -1.43 -4.41
C GLY A 69 22.46 -0.42 -3.89
N ARG A 70 21.60 -0.79 -2.92
CA ARG A 70 20.72 0.17 -2.23
C ARG A 70 20.94 0.10 -0.72
N PRO A 71 21.04 1.26 -0.01
CA PRO A 71 21.17 1.26 1.44
C PRO A 71 19.89 0.74 2.09
N VAL A 72 20.06 -0.05 3.14
CA VAL A 72 19.02 -0.67 3.91
C VAL A 72 19.04 -0.08 5.31
N LEU A 73 17.92 0.53 5.69
CA LEU A 73 17.79 1.29 6.92
C LEU A 73 16.80 0.60 7.86
N CYS A 74 17.04 0.72 9.17
CA CYS A 74 16.05 0.38 10.18
C CYS A 74 14.84 1.32 10.10
N GLY A 75 13.72 0.92 10.72
CA GLY A 75 12.48 1.71 10.70
C GLY A 75 12.65 3.16 11.20
N GLU A 76 13.49 3.37 12.21
CA GLU A 76 13.81 4.68 12.77
C GLU A 76 14.56 5.57 11.76
N CYS A 77 15.69 5.08 11.23
CA CYS A 77 16.51 5.81 10.26
C CYS A 77 15.75 6.06 8.95
N PHE A 78 14.91 5.11 8.51
CA PHE A 78 14.06 5.32 7.34
C PHE A 78 13.06 6.45 7.56
N SER A 79 12.38 6.47 8.71
CA SER A 79 11.41 7.52 9.06
C SER A 79 12.08 8.89 9.15
N ALA A 80 13.26 8.97 9.79
CA ALA A 80 14.06 10.19 9.85
C ALA A 80 14.50 10.68 8.44
N SER A 81 14.96 9.76 7.59
CA SER A 81 15.38 10.09 6.21
C SER A 81 14.23 10.56 5.32
N ARG A 82 12.99 10.12 5.59
CA ARG A 82 11.78 10.55 4.88
C ARG A 82 11.33 11.93 5.32
N ALA A 83 11.39 12.20 6.62
CA ALA A 83 11.07 13.51 7.18
C ALA A 83 11.99 14.60 6.62
N SER A 84 13.28 14.32 6.44
CA SER A 84 14.24 15.28 5.86
C SER A 84 14.06 15.50 4.35
N GLN A 85 13.53 14.52 3.61
CA GLN A 85 13.29 14.62 2.16
C GLN A 85 11.95 15.26 1.76
N GLN A 86 11.01 15.42 2.71
CA GLN A 86 9.68 16.00 2.44
C GLN A 86 9.59 17.50 2.79
N GLY A 87 10.72 18.14 3.06
CA GLY A 87 10.83 19.55 3.45
C GLY A 87 11.26 20.52 2.34
N THR A 88 10.93 20.26 1.07
CA THR A 88 11.12 21.19 -0.06
C THR A 88 9.84 21.35 -0.86
#